data_AF-A0A443QCW6-F1
#
_entry.id   AF-A0A443QCW6-F1
#
_cell.length_a   1.000
_cell.length_b   1.000
_cell.length_c   1.000
_cell.angle_alpha   90.00
_cell.angle_beta   90.00
_cell.angle_gamma   90.00
#
_symmetry.space_group_name_H-M   'P 1'
#
loop_
_entity.id
_entity.type
_entity.pdbx_description
1 polymer ?
#
loop_
_entity_poly.entity_id
_entity_poly.type
_entity_poly.pdbx_seq_one_letter_code
_entity_poly.pdbx_strand_id
1 'polypeptide(L)'
;RRSVDGKVVVRVYTPVGKKGEGLFALDVAVRALDFYRKYLGIDFPLPKLDIVAVRDLDAGGMENWGIILELETLTLYDNNKSPVSTRQGVASVIIHEIAHQYYGDLVTTKWWTDIWVNEGFAEYFVRSVTATLFPEWKYELISMQAEYSSALYIDSFKNTFAVKIQYLNQSEMDLVLDRLI
;
A
#
# COMPACT_ATOMS: atom_id res chain seq x y z
N ARG A 1 -6.58 -4.79 -17.42
CA ARG A 1 -6.51 -3.36 -17.79
C ARG A 1 -7.88 -2.73 -17.59
N ARG A 2 -7.92 -1.54 -16.98
CA ARG A 2 -9.09 -0.65 -16.86
C ARG A 2 -8.61 0.81 -16.99
N SER A 3 -9.51 1.78 -16.94
CA SER A 3 -9.16 3.20 -16.89
C SER A 3 -9.86 3.90 -15.72
N VAL A 4 -9.19 4.90 -15.15
CA VAL A 4 -9.76 5.86 -14.19
C VAL A 4 -9.99 7.18 -14.94
N ASP A 5 -11.23 7.68 -14.87
CA ASP A 5 -11.68 8.93 -15.51
C ASP A 5 -11.48 8.99 -17.05
N GLY A 6 -11.25 7.84 -17.70
CA GLY A 6 -10.85 7.78 -19.11
C GLY A 6 -9.46 8.33 -19.43
N LYS A 7 -8.72 8.84 -18.43
CA LYS A 7 -7.40 9.47 -18.59
C LYS A 7 -6.26 8.53 -18.23
N VAL A 8 -6.37 7.82 -17.10
CA VAL A 8 -5.29 7.00 -16.56
C VAL A 8 -5.55 5.54 -16.84
N VAL A 9 -4.61 4.87 -17.50
CA VAL A 9 -4.68 3.43 -17.76
C VAL A 9 -4.10 2.64 -16.60
N VAL A 10 -4.91 1.78 -15.97
CA VAL A 10 -4.46 0.90 -14.88
C VAL A 10 -4.31 -0.53 -15.37
N ARG A 11 -3.18 -1.17 -15.08
CA ARG A 11 -2.87 -2.56 -15.47
C ARG A 11 -2.28 -3.34 -14.30
N VAL A 12 -2.59 -4.63 -14.26
CA VAL A 12 -1.93 -5.61 -13.40
C VAL A 12 -1.24 -6.61 -14.31
N TYR A 13 0.07 -6.80 -14.12
CA TYR A 13 0.90 -7.78 -14.80
C TYR A 13 1.07 -8.97 -13.87
N THR A 14 0.84 -10.17 -14.40
CA THR A 14 0.91 -11.43 -13.66
C THR A 14 1.79 -12.43 -14.42
N PRO A 15 2.28 -13.48 -13.75
CA PRO A 15 2.83 -14.64 -14.44
C PRO A 15 1.84 -15.21 -15.47
N VAL A 16 2.38 -15.87 -16.48
CA VAL A 16 1.60 -16.56 -17.51
C VAL A 16 0.67 -17.58 -16.85
N GLY A 17 -0.60 -17.57 -17.22
CA GLY A 17 -1.63 -18.47 -16.66
C GLY A 17 -2.36 -17.92 -15.43
N LYS A 18 -1.84 -16.89 -14.76
CA LYS A 18 -2.43 -16.32 -13.52
C LYS A 18 -3.26 -15.06 -13.71
N LYS A 19 -3.60 -14.68 -14.95
CA LYS A 19 -4.33 -13.45 -15.28
C LYS A 19 -5.65 -13.29 -14.48
N GLY A 20 -6.35 -14.40 -14.23
CA GLY A 20 -7.60 -14.38 -13.46
C GLY A 20 -7.40 -13.95 -12.01
N GLU A 21 -6.26 -14.30 -11.41
CA GLU A 21 -5.93 -14.03 -10.01
C GLU A 21 -5.61 -12.55 -9.77
N GLY A 22 -5.10 -11.84 -10.80
CA GLY A 22 -4.83 -10.39 -10.73
C GLY A 22 -6.05 -9.49 -10.95
N LEU A 23 -7.25 -10.06 -11.18
CA LEU A 23 -8.46 -9.26 -11.46
C LEU A 23 -8.95 -8.52 -10.22
N PHE A 24 -8.82 -9.12 -9.03
CA PHE A 24 -9.19 -8.47 -7.79
C PHE A 24 -8.27 -7.28 -7.48
N ALA A 25 -6.96 -7.48 -7.60
CA ALA A 25 -5.97 -6.40 -7.49
C ALA A 25 -6.27 -5.22 -8.44
N LEU A 26 -6.60 -5.52 -9.70
CA LEU A 26 -6.95 -4.49 -10.68
C LEU A 26 -8.22 -3.70 -10.28
N ASP A 27 -9.20 -4.36 -9.67
CA ASP A 27 -10.42 -3.72 -9.18
C ASP A 27 -10.11 -2.76 -8.02
N VAL A 28 -9.36 -3.24 -7.02
CA VAL A 28 -8.91 -2.41 -5.89
C VAL A 28 -8.12 -1.21 -6.40
N ALA A 29 -7.15 -1.43 -7.29
CA ALA A 29 -6.27 -0.38 -7.77
C ALA A 29 -7.02 0.79 -8.45
N VAL A 30 -7.99 0.46 -9.31
CA VAL A 30 -8.82 1.48 -9.98
C VAL A 30 -9.65 2.26 -8.97
N ARG A 31 -10.23 1.58 -7.98
CA ARG A 31 -11.10 2.20 -6.97
C ARG A 31 -10.30 3.03 -5.98
N ALA A 32 -9.13 2.57 -5.56
CA ALA A 32 -8.23 3.30 -4.68
C ALA A 32 -7.67 4.56 -5.38
N LEU A 33 -7.22 4.45 -6.63
CA LEU A 33 -6.75 5.61 -7.38
C LEU A 33 -7.86 6.65 -7.59
N ASP A 34 -9.09 6.20 -7.87
CA ASP A 34 -10.26 7.06 -7.96
C ASP A 34 -10.64 7.70 -6.61
N PHE A 35 -10.44 7.00 -5.50
CA PHE A 35 -10.63 7.55 -4.16
C PHE A 35 -9.61 8.66 -3.89
N TYR A 36 -8.31 8.39 -4.01
CA TYR A 36 -7.27 9.37 -3.65
C TYR A 36 -7.35 10.64 -4.50
N ARG A 37 -7.60 10.53 -5.82
CA ARG A 37 -7.73 11.72 -6.67
C ARG A 37 -8.87 12.64 -6.20
N LYS A 38 -10.00 12.04 -5.79
CA LYS A 38 -11.20 12.78 -5.35
C LYS A 38 -11.01 13.34 -3.96
N TYR A 39 -10.43 12.54 -3.06
CA TYR A 39 -10.18 12.93 -1.68
C TYR A 39 -9.18 14.09 -1.59
N LEU A 40 -8.09 14.01 -2.35
CA LEU A 40 -7.04 15.04 -2.35
C LEU A 40 -7.37 16.22 -3.27
N GLY A 41 -8.31 16.05 -4.21
CA GLY A 41 -8.61 17.05 -5.24
C GLY A 41 -7.46 17.23 -6.25
N ILE A 42 -6.61 16.22 -6.40
CA ILE A 42 -5.41 16.23 -7.25
C ILE A 42 -5.52 15.06 -8.24
N ASP A 43 -5.51 15.36 -9.54
CA ASP A 43 -5.47 14.32 -10.57
C ASP A 43 -4.13 13.56 -10.51
N PHE A 44 -4.16 12.24 -10.76
CA PHE A 44 -2.94 11.45 -10.87
C PHE A 44 -2.13 11.92 -12.11
N PRO A 45 -0.85 12.31 -11.94
CA PRO A 45 -0.13 13.07 -12.97
C PRO A 45 0.36 12.23 -14.16
N LEU A 46 0.43 10.90 -14.01
CA LEU A 46 0.94 10.01 -15.06
C LEU A 46 -0.20 9.43 -15.90
N PRO A 47 0.02 9.12 -17.20
CA PRO A 47 -1.01 8.57 -18.08
C PRO A 47 -1.37 7.10 -17.75
N LYS A 48 -0.61 6.45 -16.86
CA LYS A 48 -0.77 5.04 -16.52
C LYS A 48 -0.27 4.73 -15.12
N LEU A 49 -0.82 3.66 -14.55
CA LEU A 49 -0.34 3.00 -13.35
C LEU A 49 -0.30 1.48 -13.60
N ASP A 50 0.89 0.89 -13.49
CA ASP A 50 1.10 -0.54 -13.61
C ASP A 50 1.39 -1.13 -12.24
N ILE A 51 0.77 -2.27 -11.92
CA ILE A 51 1.13 -3.11 -10.78
C ILE A 51 1.70 -4.40 -11.36
N VAL A 52 2.88 -4.79 -10.92
CA VAL A 52 3.59 -5.97 -11.42
C VAL A 52 3.76 -6.95 -10.28
N ALA A 53 3.07 -8.10 -10.37
CA ALA A 53 3.23 -9.19 -9.42
C ALA A 53 4.59 -9.86 -9.66
N VAL A 54 5.51 -9.71 -8.70
CA VAL A 54 6.87 -10.25 -8.73
C VAL A 54 7.03 -11.43 -7.78
N ARG A 55 7.94 -12.35 -8.12
CA ARG A 55 8.18 -13.56 -7.33
C ARG A 55 9.00 -13.31 -6.06
N ASP A 56 9.87 -12.31 -6.12
CA ASP A 56 10.87 -12.05 -5.10
C ASP A 56 11.03 -10.52 -4.99
N LEU A 57 10.91 -10.03 -3.77
CA LEU A 57 11.00 -8.63 -3.39
C LEU A 57 11.35 -8.59 -1.89
N ASP A 58 12.31 -7.73 -1.52
CA ASP A 58 12.76 -7.59 -0.13
C ASP A 58 11.70 -6.92 0.78
N ALA A 59 10.62 -6.40 0.19
CA ALA A 59 9.48 -5.78 0.85
C ALA A 59 8.14 -6.36 0.33
N GLY A 60 7.02 -6.02 0.98
CA GLY A 60 5.69 -6.43 0.54
C GLY A 60 5.28 -5.80 -0.81
N GLY A 61 5.60 -4.52 -0.96
CA GLY A 61 5.41 -3.70 -2.16
C GLY A 61 6.52 -2.66 -2.29
N MET A 62 6.60 -2.03 -3.45
CA MET A 62 7.49 -0.91 -3.73
C MET A 62 6.81 0.03 -4.72
N GLU A 63 6.69 1.30 -4.34
CA GLU A 63 5.75 2.27 -4.88
C GLU A 63 6.19 2.95 -6.18
N ASN A 64 7.22 2.44 -6.88
CA ASN A 64 7.90 3.21 -7.93
C ASN A 64 6.92 3.92 -8.87
N TRP A 65 7.07 5.24 -9.06
CA TRP A 65 6.03 6.07 -9.65
C TRP A 65 5.48 5.55 -10.99
N GLY A 66 4.22 5.11 -10.99
CA GLY A 66 3.54 4.55 -12.14
C GLY A 66 3.87 3.07 -12.46
N ILE A 67 4.79 2.41 -11.75
CA ILE A 67 5.10 0.97 -11.80
C ILE A 67 5.31 0.43 -10.37
N ILE A 68 4.22 0.07 -9.72
CA ILE A 68 4.25 -0.60 -8.42
C ILE A 68 4.74 -2.04 -8.61
N LEU A 69 5.73 -2.45 -7.84
CA LEU A 69 6.16 -3.86 -7.73
C LEU A 69 5.59 -4.42 -6.44
N GLU A 70 5.00 -5.61 -6.50
CA GLU A 70 4.35 -6.20 -5.32
C GLU A 70 4.49 -7.72 -5.37
N LEU A 71 4.67 -8.36 -4.21
CA LEU A 71 4.81 -9.81 -4.15
C LEU A 71 3.56 -10.51 -4.71
N GLU A 72 3.76 -11.62 -5.44
CA GLU A 72 2.64 -12.44 -5.94
C GLU A 72 1.64 -12.83 -4.84
N THR A 73 2.12 -13.08 -3.61
CA THR A 73 1.28 -13.42 -2.45
C THR A 73 0.41 -12.27 -1.95
N LEU A 74 0.76 -11.04 -2.32
CA LEU A 74 0.07 -9.81 -1.96
C LEU A 74 -0.72 -9.22 -3.15
N THR A 75 -0.49 -9.67 -4.39
CA THR A 75 -1.25 -9.20 -5.56
C THR A 75 -2.28 -10.21 -6.09
N LEU A 76 -1.99 -11.51 -6.00
CA LEU A 76 -2.78 -12.55 -6.68
C LEU A 76 -3.80 -13.18 -5.73
N TYR A 77 -5.06 -13.25 -6.18
CA TYR A 77 -6.16 -13.78 -5.40
C TYR A 77 -7.06 -14.70 -6.22
N ASP A 78 -7.16 -15.98 -5.83
CA ASP A 78 -8.07 -16.97 -6.41
C ASP A 78 -9.27 -17.18 -5.48
N ASN A 79 -10.46 -16.77 -5.91
CA ASN A 79 -11.71 -16.93 -5.13
C ASN A 79 -11.99 -18.37 -4.66
N ASN A 80 -11.44 -19.39 -5.32
CA ASN A 80 -11.71 -20.80 -4.99
C ASN A 80 -10.63 -21.43 -4.09
N LYS A 81 -9.46 -20.79 -3.97
CA LYS A 81 -8.29 -21.39 -3.31
C LYS A 81 -7.67 -20.51 -2.23
N SER A 82 -7.73 -19.19 -2.40
CA SER A 82 -7.12 -18.25 -1.49
C SER A 82 -8.00 -18.02 -0.26
N PRO A 83 -7.43 -18.00 0.96
CA PRO A 83 -8.15 -17.57 2.15
C PRO A 83 -8.77 -16.18 2.01
N VAL A 84 -9.85 -15.92 2.76
CA VAL A 84 -10.48 -14.59 2.81
C VAL A 84 -9.50 -13.53 3.31
N SER A 85 -8.62 -13.88 4.26
CA SER A 85 -7.57 -12.98 4.75
C SER A 85 -6.61 -12.52 3.65
N THR A 86 -6.29 -13.37 2.66
CA THR A 86 -5.48 -12.98 1.49
C THR A 86 -6.16 -11.87 0.70
N ARG A 87 -7.49 -11.92 0.56
CA ARG A 87 -8.24 -10.87 -0.13
C ARG A 87 -8.10 -9.52 0.58
N GLN A 88 -8.13 -9.52 1.90
CA GLN A 88 -7.96 -8.30 2.69
C GLN A 88 -6.52 -7.78 2.60
N GLY A 89 -5.52 -8.67 2.69
CA GLY A 89 -4.11 -8.31 2.51
C GLY A 89 -3.83 -7.69 1.13
N VAL A 90 -4.36 -8.30 0.05
CA VAL A 90 -4.23 -7.76 -1.31
C VAL A 90 -4.84 -6.37 -1.43
N ALA A 91 -6.00 -6.15 -0.83
CA ALA A 91 -6.61 -4.84 -0.84
C ALA A 91 -5.75 -3.81 -0.08
N SER A 92 -5.27 -4.20 1.11
CA SER A 92 -4.47 -3.37 2.01
C SER A 92 -3.20 -2.85 1.34
N VAL A 93 -2.39 -3.75 0.78
CA VAL A 93 -1.11 -3.41 0.15
C VAL A 93 -1.32 -2.54 -1.08
N ILE A 94 -2.26 -2.90 -1.97
CA ILE A 94 -2.54 -2.07 -3.15
C ILE A 94 -3.01 -0.66 -2.76
N ILE A 95 -3.78 -0.53 -1.68
CA ILE A 95 -4.22 0.79 -1.19
C ILE A 95 -3.04 1.59 -0.64
N HIS A 96 -2.10 0.94 0.06
CA HIS A 96 -0.85 1.52 0.58
C HIS A 96 0.05 2.03 -0.56
N GLU A 97 0.37 1.17 -1.53
CA GLU A 97 1.24 1.52 -2.66
C GLU A 97 0.64 2.62 -3.55
N ILE A 98 -0.69 2.68 -3.66
CA ILE A 98 -1.37 3.76 -4.39
C ILE A 98 -1.37 5.07 -3.59
N ALA A 99 -1.39 5.02 -2.26
CA ALA A 99 -1.24 6.21 -1.43
C ALA A 99 0.11 6.87 -1.68
N HIS A 100 1.17 6.06 -1.82
CA HIS A 100 2.52 6.54 -2.08
C HIS A 100 2.67 7.35 -3.37
N GLN A 101 1.81 7.10 -4.37
CA GLN A 101 1.75 7.89 -5.59
C GLN A 101 1.47 9.38 -5.34
N TYR A 102 0.93 9.72 -4.16
CA TYR A 102 0.76 11.07 -3.66
C TYR A 102 1.72 11.37 -2.49
N TYR A 103 1.86 10.45 -1.53
CA TYR A 103 2.68 10.57 -0.32
C TYR A 103 3.96 9.72 -0.42
N GLY A 104 4.98 10.26 -1.05
CA GLY A 104 6.24 9.58 -1.34
C GLY A 104 6.76 9.96 -2.71
N ASP A 105 5.91 9.84 -3.73
CA ASP A 105 6.22 10.24 -5.11
C ASP A 105 5.96 11.73 -5.37
N LEU A 106 4.69 12.16 -5.27
CA LEU A 106 4.33 13.55 -5.59
C LEU A 106 4.84 14.53 -4.52
N VAL A 107 4.71 14.16 -3.25
CA VAL A 107 5.31 14.87 -2.11
C VAL A 107 6.26 13.91 -1.42
N THR A 108 7.55 14.15 -1.57
CA THR A 108 8.62 13.33 -0.97
C THR A 108 9.22 14.03 0.24
N THR A 109 9.58 13.26 1.27
CA THR A 109 10.37 13.77 2.38
C THR A 109 11.68 14.37 1.91
N LYS A 110 12.14 15.42 2.59
CA LYS A 110 13.45 16.03 2.30
C LYS A 110 14.60 15.10 2.65
N TRP A 111 14.42 14.27 3.68
CA TRP A 111 15.41 13.34 4.17
C TRP A 111 14.76 12.18 4.91
N TRP A 112 15.42 11.03 4.95
CA TRP A 112 14.94 9.78 5.56
C TRP A 112 14.58 9.89 7.05
N THR A 113 15.11 10.88 7.76
CA THR A 113 14.72 11.19 9.14
C THR A 113 13.22 11.51 9.30
N ASP A 114 12.57 11.92 8.21
CA ASP A 114 11.15 12.23 8.14
C ASP A 114 10.34 11.15 7.39
N ILE A 115 10.89 9.94 7.18
CA ILE A 115 10.27 8.87 6.37
C ILE A 115 8.84 8.50 6.79
N TRP A 116 8.48 8.74 8.06
CA TRP A 116 7.10 8.59 8.54
C TRP A 116 6.06 9.41 7.75
N VAL A 117 6.48 10.48 7.06
CA VAL A 117 5.57 11.27 6.20
C VAL A 117 5.20 10.49 4.93
N ASN A 118 6.06 9.58 4.46
CA ASN A 118 5.73 8.67 3.36
C ASN A 118 4.92 7.49 3.93
N GLU A 119 5.58 6.64 4.73
CA GLU A 119 5.02 5.36 5.21
C GLU A 119 3.81 5.56 6.13
N GLY A 120 3.89 6.50 7.06
CA GLY A 120 2.83 6.73 8.02
C GLY A 120 1.57 7.31 7.36
N PHE A 121 1.69 8.10 6.30
CA PHE A 121 0.52 8.56 5.55
C PHE A 121 -0.06 7.44 4.68
N ALA A 122 0.80 6.65 4.02
CA ALA A 122 0.34 5.51 3.24
C ALA A 122 -0.45 4.52 4.12
N GLU A 123 0.09 4.15 5.27
CA GLU A 123 -0.55 3.24 6.24
C GLU A 123 -1.82 3.87 6.86
N TYR A 124 -1.78 5.17 7.19
CA TYR A 124 -2.94 5.86 7.78
C TYR A 124 -4.19 5.76 6.90
N PHE A 125 -4.04 5.85 5.58
CA PHE A 125 -5.18 5.78 4.67
C PHE A 125 -5.72 4.36 4.48
N VAL A 126 -4.89 3.33 4.61
CA VAL A 126 -5.26 1.92 4.38
C VAL A 126 -6.59 1.57 5.05
N ARG A 127 -6.72 1.88 6.35
CA ARG A 127 -7.94 1.57 7.11
C ARG A 127 -9.19 2.25 6.53
N SER A 128 -9.12 3.57 6.34
CA SER A 128 -10.26 4.37 5.89
C SER A 128 -10.69 4.07 4.45
N VAL A 129 -9.72 3.86 3.57
CA VAL A 129 -9.98 3.53 2.16
C VAL A 129 -10.50 2.10 2.06
N THR A 130 -9.92 1.14 2.78
CA THR A 130 -10.43 -0.24 2.81
C THR A 130 -11.86 -0.29 3.32
N ALA A 131 -12.19 0.43 4.40
CA ALA A 131 -13.56 0.51 4.91
C ALA A 131 -14.53 1.18 3.92
N THR A 132 -14.05 2.16 3.14
CA THR A 132 -14.84 2.80 2.09
C THR A 132 -15.08 1.87 0.90
N LEU A 133 -14.07 1.10 0.49
CA LEU A 133 -14.16 0.21 -0.66
C LEU A 133 -14.86 -1.12 -0.33
N PHE A 134 -14.78 -1.57 0.91
CA PHE A 134 -15.31 -2.86 1.38
C PHE A 134 -16.03 -2.70 2.74
N PRO A 135 -17.14 -1.95 2.79
CA PRO A 135 -17.87 -1.70 4.04
C PRO A 135 -18.34 -2.98 4.73
N GLU A 136 -18.57 -4.06 3.96
CA GLU A 136 -18.98 -5.37 4.47
C GLU A 136 -17.90 -6.06 5.32
N TRP A 137 -16.63 -5.68 5.19
CA TRP A 137 -15.53 -6.27 5.96
C TRP A 137 -15.46 -5.74 7.39
N LYS A 138 -16.12 -4.62 7.69
CA LYS A 138 -15.99 -3.91 8.98
C LYS A 138 -14.52 -3.70 9.37
N TYR A 139 -13.68 -3.44 8.36
CA TYR A 139 -12.22 -3.46 8.48
C TYR A 139 -11.73 -2.49 9.56
N GLU A 140 -12.31 -1.28 9.61
CA GLU A 140 -11.96 -0.25 10.61
C GLU A 140 -12.08 -0.75 12.06
N LEU A 141 -13.12 -1.51 12.39
CA LEU A 141 -13.32 -2.03 13.74
C LEU A 141 -12.28 -3.09 14.11
N ILE A 142 -11.87 -3.89 13.13
CA ILE A 142 -10.96 -5.02 13.34
C ILE A 142 -9.51 -4.53 13.35
N SER A 143 -9.15 -3.63 12.45
CA SER A 143 -7.77 -3.21 12.23
C SER A 143 -7.31 -2.19 13.27
N MET A 144 -8.18 -1.24 13.69
CA MET A 144 -7.82 -0.22 14.67
C MET A 144 -7.31 -0.81 15.98
N GLN A 145 -7.97 -1.84 16.53
CA GLN A 145 -7.49 -2.42 17.78
C GLN A 145 -6.15 -3.14 17.60
N ALA A 146 -5.96 -3.85 16.49
CA ALA A 146 -4.75 -4.60 16.20
C ALA A 146 -3.54 -3.68 15.95
N GLU A 147 -3.70 -2.68 15.08
CA GLU A 147 -2.67 -1.68 14.72
C GLU A 147 -2.16 -0.94 15.97
N TYR A 148 -3.07 -0.37 16.77
CA TYR A 148 -2.69 0.37 17.97
C TYR A 148 -2.04 -0.51 19.03
N SER A 149 -2.53 -1.74 19.22
CA SER A 149 -1.95 -2.66 20.20
C SER A 149 -0.55 -3.09 19.78
N SER A 150 -0.31 -3.34 18.50
CA SER A 150 1.01 -3.67 17.95
C SER A 150 1.99 -2.51 18.12
N ALA A 151 1.57 -1.30 17.72
CA ALA A 151 2.39 -0.10 17.85
C ALA A 151 2.76 0.21 19.32
N LEU A 152 1.79 0.15 20.24
CA LEU A 152 2.03 0.35 21.68
C LEU A 152 2.94 -0.73 22.27
N TYR A 153 2.83 -1.97 21.79
CA TYR A 153 3.70 -3.06 22.24
C TYR A 153 5.15 -2.81 21.82
N ILE A 154 5.39 -2.44 20.55
CA ILE A 154 6.73 -2.11 20.04
C ILE A 154 7.29 -0.87 20.77
N ASP A 155 6.47 0.16 20.97
CA ASP A 155 6.89 1.40 21.62
C ASP A 155 7.12 1.24 23.14
N SER A 156 6.64 0.15 23.74
CA SER A 156 6.91 -0.16 25.14
C SER A 156 8.34 -0.62 25.41
N PHE A 157 9.10 -1.00 24.38
CA PHE A 157 10.47 -1.47 24.54
C PHE A 157 11.47 -0.34 24.69
N LYS A 158 12.51 -0.56 25.52
CA LYS A 158 13.60 0.41 25.74
C LYS A 158 14.41 0.74 24.48
N ASN A 159 14.36 -0.12 23.46
CA ASN A 159 15.05 0.04 22.18
C ASN A 159 14.11 0.53 21.07
N THR A 160 12.96 1.11 21.41
CA THR A 160 12.14 1.90 20.48
C THR A 160 12.87 3.18 20.05
N PHE A 161 12.30 3.91 19.09
CA PHE A 161 12.81 5.19 18.62
C PHE A 161 11.66 6.18 18.38
N ALA A 162 11.98 7.48 18.37
CA ALA A 162 10.99 8.51 18.07
C ALA A 162 10.58 8.46 16.59
N VAL A 163 9.28 8.67 16.31
CA VAL A 163 8.72 8.70 14.93
C VAL A 163 9.51 9.60 13.99
N LYS A 164 9.92 10.79 14.46
CA LYS A 164 10.90 11.62 13.78
C LYS A 164 12.29 11.27 14.27
N ILE A 165 13.10 10.71 13.39
CA ILE A 165 14.45 10.24 13.72
C ILE A 165 15.42 11.41 13.62
N GLN A 166 16.33 11.54 14.58
CA GLN A 166 17.31 12.65 14.55
C GLN A 166 18.52 12.35 13.68
N TYR A 167 18.97 11.08 13.68
CA TYR A 167 20.11 10.60 12.92
C TYR A 167 19.81 9.18 12.46
N LEU A 168 20.04 8.91 11.17
CA LEU A 168 19.81 7.60 10.57
C LEU A 168 21.03 7.23 9.74
N ASN A 169 21.67 6.11 10.06
CA ASN A 169 22.70 5.54 9.19
C ASN A 169 22.10 4.49 8.25
N GLN A 170 22.84 4.12 7.21
CA GLN A 170 22.30 3.25 6.16
C GLN A 170 21.92 1.85 6.67
N SER A 171 22.63 1.32 7.68
CA SER A 171 22.32 0.02 8.29
C SER A 171 21.08 0.04 9.19
N GLU A 172 20.58 1.21 9.57
CA GLU A 172 19.39 1.37 10.41
C GLU A 172 18.11 1.61 9.59
N MET A 173 18.23 1.90 8.28
CA MET A 173 17.06 2.22 7.46
C MET A 173 16.05 1.07 7.39
N ASP A 174 16.53 -0.14 7.11
CA ASP A 174 15.66 -1.32 6.99
C ASP A 174 14.92 -1.59 8.31
N LEU A 175 15.63 -1.47 9.45
CA LEU A 175 15.04 -1.63 10.78
C LEU A 175 14.00 -0.54 11.10
N VAL A 176 14.17 0.66 10.55
CA VAL A 176 13.21 1.75 10.73
C VAL A 176 11.95 1.50 9.92
N LEU A 177 12.10 1.08 8.66
CA LEU A 177 10.99 0.72 7.79
C LEU A 177 10.18 -0.44 8.38
N ASP A 178 10.86 -1.50 8.85
CA ASP A 178 10.27 -2.67 9.51
C ASP A 178 9.43 -2.36 10.76
N ARG A 179 9.62 -1.18 11.37
CA ARG A 179 8.89 -0.80 12.60
C ARG A 179 7.88 0.33 12.40
N LEU A 180 7.89 0.98 11.24
CA LEU A 180 6.90 1.99 10.87
C LEU A 180 5.69 1.39 10.14
N ILE A 181 5.87 0.20 9.55
CA ILE A 181 4.89 -0.61 8.83
C ILE A 181 4.57 -1.84 9.68
#